data_AF-A0A380FDF5-F1
#
_entry.id   AF-A0A380FDF5-F1
#
_cell.length_a   1.000
_cell.length_b   1.000
_cell.length_c   1.000
_cell.angle_alpha   90.00
_cell.angle_beta   90.00
_cell.angle_gamma   90.00
#
_symmetry.space_group_name_H-M   'P 1'
#
loop_
_entity.id
_entity.type
_entity.pdbx_description
1 polymer ?
#
loop_
_entity_poly.entity_id
_entity_poly.type
_entity_poly.pdbx_seq_one_letter_code
_entity_poly.pdbx_strand_id
1 'polypeptide(L)'
;MNAIPGEVTLLIDIRGKKQAIREQVVNEVKQAIAEITERRLQSYQLDDLGQDQPRSFNQQIAQITEHSCINQDYSYRYMYSGAGHDAMNFAPICPTSMIFIPCKDGISHSPKESVTSEQIAKGIQVLIDTTIELSKLDITLATNES
;
A
#
# COMPACT_ATOMS: atom_id res chain seq x y z
N MET A 1 -19.23 10.05 -34.78
CA MET A 1 -19.50 8.70 -34.25
C MET A 1 -20.87 8.78 -33.59
N ASN A 2 -21.87 8.05 -34.10
CA ASN A 2 -23.28 8.30 -33.80
C ASN A 2 -23.96 7.04 -33.21
N ALA A 3 -23.29 6.41 -32.25
CA ALA A 3 -23.79 5.20 -31.58
C ALA A 3 -23.84 5.45 -30.07
N ILE A 4 -24.95 5.06 -29.44
CA ILE A 4 -25.11 5.10 -27.98
C ILE A 4 -24.53 3.79 -27.43
N PRO A 5 -23.57 3.81 -26.49
CA PRO A 5 -23.06 2.60 -25.87
C PRO A 5 -24.18 1.84 -25.14
N GLY A 6 -24.36 0.56 -25.46
CA GLY A 6 -25.36 -0.31 -24.82
C GLY A 6 -24.90 -0.92 -23.49
N GLU A 7 -23.59 -0.93 -23.23
CA GLU A 7 -22.99 -1.47 -22.02
C GLU A 7 -21.67 -0.73 -21.72
N VAL A 8 -21.38 -0.54 -20.43
CA VAL A 8 -20.10 0.00 -19.96
C VAL A 8 -19.69 -0.75 -18.70
N THR A 9 -18.46 -1.25 -18.69
CA THR A 9 -17.82 -1.80 -17.48
C THR A 9 -16.87 -0.76 -16.89
N LEU A 10 -16.96 -0.54 -15.58
CA LEU A 10 -16.10 0.38 -14.84
C LEU A 10 -15.44 -0.37 -13.69
N LEU A 11 -14.18 -0.03 -13.41
CA LEU A 11 -13.48 -0.49 -12.21
C LEU A 11 -13.38 0.67 -11.22
N ILE A 12 -13.66 0.39 -9.95
CA ILE A 12 -13.62 1.37 -8.88
C ILE A 12 -12.66 0.86 -7.79
N ASP A 13 -11.58 1.60 -7.55
CA ASP A 13 -10.61 1.33 -6.48
C ASP A 13 -10.77 2.40 -5.39
N ILE A 14 -11.12 1.97 -4.17
CA ILE A 14 -11.34 2.85 -3.00
C ILE A 14 -10.34 2.48 -1.91
N ARG A 15 -9.43 3.40 -1.61
CA ARG A 15 -8.38 3.22 -0.59
C ARG A 15 -8.60 4.16 0.58
N GLY A 16 -8.39 3.67 1.80
CA GLY A 16 -8.55 4.45 3.02
C GLY A 16 -7.79 3.86 4.20
N LYS A 17 -7.27 4.73 5.07
CA LYS A 17 -6.49 4.33 6.26
C LYS A 17 -7.35 3.69 7.35
N LYS A 18 -8.55 4.24 7.56
CA LYS A 18 -9.51 3.76 8.57
C LYS A 18 -10.58 2.95 7.86
N GLN A 19 -10.70 1.68 8.24
CA GLN A 19 -11.66 0.75 7.65
C GLN A 19 -13.09 1.31 7.68
N ALA A 20 -13.55 1.80 8.83
CA ALA A 20 -14.89 2.36 8.97
C ALA A 20 -15.19 3.52 7.98
N ILE A 21 -14.20 4.39 7.74
CA ILE A 21 -14.35 5.49 6.77
C ILE A 21 -14.39 4.94 5.34
N ARG A 22 -13.53 3.97 5.02
CA ARG A 22 -13.53 3.34 3.70
C ARG A 22 -14.88 2.66 3.41
N GLU A 23 -15.40 1.92 4.39
CA GLU A 23 -16.71 1.25 4.28
C GLU A 23 -17.85 2.25 4.09
N GLN A 24 -17.80 3.40 4.78
CA GLN A 24 -18.75 4.47 4.56
C GLN A 24 -18.72 4.96 3.11
N VAL A 25 -17.54 5.24 2.55
CA VAL A 25 -17.40 5.68 1.15
C VAL A 25 -17.88 4.61 0.16
N VAL A 26 -17.59 3.34 0.42
CA VAL A 26 -18.09 2.22 -0.40
C VAL A 26 -19.62 2.21 -0.41
N ASN A 27 -20.26 2.40 0.74
CA ASN A 27 -21.72 2.43 0.85
C ASN A 27 -22.33 3.63 0.11
N GLU A 28 -21.72 4.82 0.25
CA GLU A 28 -22.15 6.02 -0.46
C GLU A 28 -22.06 5.85 -1.99
N VAL A 29 -20.99 5.22 -2.50
CA VAL A 29 -20.84 4.91 -3.93
C VAL A 29 -21.90 3.91 -4.39
N LYS A 30 -22.15 2.83 -3.63
CA LYS A 30 -23.19 1.84 -3.95
C LYS A 30 -24.57 2.48 -4.01
N GLN A 31 -24.88 3.37 -3.05
CA GLN A 31 -26.14 4.10 -3.02
C GLN A 31 -26.28 5.03 -4.24
N ALA A 32 -25.23 5.80 -4.56
CA ALA A 32 -25.26 6.69 -5.72
C ALA A 32 -25.47 5.93 -7.05
N ILE A 33 -24.85 4.75 -7.21
CA ILE A 33 -25.07 3.89 -8.39
C ILE A 33 -26.53 3.45 -8.47
N ALA A 34 -27.11 2.98 -7.36
CA ALA A 34 -28.52 2.57 -7.31
C ALA A 34 -29.46 3.73 -7.69
N GLU A 35 -29.28 4.91 -7.09
CA GLU A 35 -30.11 6.10 -7.36
C GLU A 35 -29.99 6.57 -8.83
N ILE A 36 -28.80 6.55 -9.41
CA ILE A 36 -28.57 6.97 -10.80
C ILE A 36 -29.21 5.99 -11.78
N THR A 37 -29.05 4.69 -11.54
CA THR A 37 -29.54 3.62 -12.43
C THR A 37 -31.06 3.50 -12.37
N GLU A 38 -31.67 3.63 -11.19
CA GLU A 38 -33.12 3.68 -11.01
C GLU A 38 -33.74 4.85 -11.78
N ARG A 39 -33.21 6.07 -11.58
CA ARG A 39 -33.69 7.28 -12.27
C ARG A 39 -33.55 7.20 -13.79
N ARG A 40 -32.58 6.43 -14.30
CA ARG A 40 -32.31 6.28 -15.74
C ARG A 40 -32.92 5.01 -16.34
N LEU A 41 -33.63 4.21 -15.55
CA LEU A 41 -34.21 2.92 -15.95
C LEU A 41 -33.16 1.99 -16.58
N GLN A 42 -31.98 1.92 -15.96
CA GLN A 42 -30.87 1.06 -16.39
C GLN A 42 -30.63 -0.06 -15.37
N SER A 43 -30.16 -1.20 -15.83
CA SER A 43 -29.65 -2.26 -14.96
C SER A 43 -28.17 -2.04 -14.64
N TYR A 44 -27.72 -2.63 -13.54
CA TYR A 44 -26.31 -2.68 -13.18
C TYR A 44 -25.99 -3.98 -12.43
N GLN A 45 -24.71 -4.35 -12.44
CA GLN A 45 -24.14 -5.42 -11.63
C GLN A 45 -22.92 -4.86 -10.90
N LEU A 46 -22.76 -5.25 -9.63
CA LEU A 46 -21.57 -4.92 -8.85
C LEU A 46 -20.91 -6.22 -8.39
N ASP A 47 -19.68 -6.43 -8.83
CA ASP A 47 -18.84 -7.52 -8.36
C ASP A 47 -17.80 -6.95 -7.39
N ASP A 48 -17.78 -7.45 -6.15
CA ASP A 48 -16.72 -7.11 -5.18
C ASP A 48 -15.49 -7.96 -5.50
N LEU A 49 -14.47 -7.33 -6.10
CA LEU A 49 -13.25 -7.99 -6.56
C LEU A 49 -12.22 -8.21 -5.45
N GLY A 50 -12.48 -7.73 -4.23
CA GLY A 50 -11.62 -7.97 -3.07
C GLY A 50 -11.51 -6.77 -2.13
N GLN A 51 -11.29 -7.06 -0.85
CA GLN A 51 -11.05 -6.05 0.19
C GLN A 51 -9.71 -6.30 0.88
N ASP A 52 -8.74 -5.43 0.65
CA ASP A 52 -7.51 -5.43 1.43
C ASP A 52 -7.80 -4.93 2.86
N GLN A 53 -7.29 -5.64 3.86
CA GLN A 53 -7.28 -5.17 5.25
C GLN A 53 -6.02 -4.33 5.48
N PRO A 54 -6.09 -3.14 6.11
CA PRO A 54 -4.90 -2.39 6.49
C PRO A 54 -3.96 -3.28 7.31
N ARG A 55 -2.71 -3.43 6.86
CA ARG A 55 -1.70 -4.25 7.55
C ARG A 55 -0.73 -3.36 8.32
N SER A 56 -0.55 -3.68 9.60
CA SER A 56 0.52 -3.11 10.40
C SER A 56 1.79 -3.95 10.22
N PHE A 57 2.91 -3.28 9.98
CA PHE A 57 4.23 -3.90 9.93
C PHE A 57 4.89 -3.93 11.31
N ASN A 58 5.89 -4.80 11.47
CA ASN A 58 6.59 -4.99 12.73
C ASN A 58 7.41 -3.73 13.08
N GLN A 59 7.12 -3.13 14.24
CA GLN A 59 7.75 -1.88 14.69
C GLN A 59 9.23 -2.04 15.03
N GLN A 60 9.66 -3.21 15.56
CA GLN A 60 11.05 -3.44 15.91
C GLN A 60 11.94 -3.44 14.65
N ILE A 61 11.49 -4.07 13.56
CA ILE A 61 12.22 -4.03 12.28
C ILE A 61 12.30 -2.60 11.74
N ALA A 62 11.22 -1.83 11.86
CA ALA A 62 11.21 -0.43 11.45
C ALA A 62 12.18 0.45 12.26
N GLN A 63 12.31 0.20 13.57
CA GLN A 63 13.29 0.87 14.43
C GLN A 63 14.74 0.51 14.09
N ILE A 64 15.00 -0.75 13.73
CA ILE A 64 16.33 -1.19 13.26
C ILE A 64 16.68 -0.46 11.96
N THR A 65 15.72 -0.33 11.05
CA THR A 65 15.87 0.43 9.80
C THR A 65 16.16 1.90 10.07
N GLU A 66 15.41 2.52 11.00
CA GLU A 66 15.65 3.89 11.46
C GLU A 66 17.07 4.07 12.01
N HIS A 67 17.56 3.12 12.80
CA HIS A 67 18.91 3.19 13.36
C HIS A 67 20.00 3.15 12.28
N SER A 68 19.82 2.33 11.22
CA SER A 68 20.71 2.38 10.06
C SER A 68 20.70 3.75 9.38
N CYS A 69 19.53 4.35 9.16
CA CYS A 69 19.43 5.71 8.60
C CYS A 69 20.19 6.74 9.46
N ILE A 70 20.05 6.67 10.78
CA ILE A 70 20.76 7.56 11.71
C ILE A 70 22.28 7.38 11.60
N ASN A 71 22.77 6.13 11.60
CA ASN A 71 24.20 5.82 11.55
C ASN A 71 24.85 6.27 10.23
N GLN A 72 24.09 6.30 9.14
CA GLN A 72 24.54 6.75 7.82
C GLN A 72 24.28 8.25 7.57
N ASP A 73 23.73 8.98 8.55
CA ASP A 73 23.31 10.39 8.43
C ASP A 73 22.30 10.62 7.27
N TYR A 74 21.36 9.69 7.10
CA TYR A 74 20.29 9.79 6.12
C TYR A 74 19.01 10.35 6.74
N SER A 75 18.39 11.33 6.06
CA SER A 75 17.04 11.78 6.42
C SER A 75 16.01 10.68 6.21
N TYR A 76 15.13 10.47 7.18
CA TYR A 76 14.06 9.47 7.10
C TYR A 76 12.74 10.00 7.66
N ARG A 77 11.66 9.27 7.39
CA ARG A 77 10.36 9.47 8.04
C ARG A 77 9.58 8.16 8.04
N TYR A 78 8.73 7.98 9.05
CA TYR A 78 7.72 6.93 9.02
C TYR A 78 6.61 7.27 8.02
N MET A 79 6.20 6.28 7.24
CA MET A 79 5.08 6.44 6.31
C MET A 79 4.33 5.13 6.08
N TYR A 80 3.07 5.27 5.69
CA TYR A 80 2.25 4.16 5.21
C TYR A 80 2.46 3.96 3.72
N SER A 81 2.42 2.72 3.24
CA SER A 81 2.29 2.50 1.79
C SER A 81 0.87 2.81 1.34
N GLY A 82 0.75 3.60 0.26
CA GLY A 82 -0.51 3.81 -0.44
C GLY A 82 -0.81 2.74 -1.50
N ALA A 83 0.14 1.82 -1.75
CA ALA A 83 0.06 0.76 -2.73
C ALA A 83 0.11 -0.63 -2.07
N GLY A 84 -0.48 -1.62 -2.75
CA GLY A 84 -0.34 -3.02 -2.39
C GLY A 84 1.09 -3.50 -2.65
N HIS A 85 1.66 -4.25 -1.71
CA HIS A 85 2.95 -4.92 -1.86
C HIS A 85 2.86 -6.34 -1.33
N ASP A 86 3.67 -7.25 -1.86
CA ASP A 86 3.71 -8.64 -1.39
C ASP A 86 3.98 -8.74 0.12
N ALA A 87 4.74 -7.79 0.68
CA ALA A 87 4.97 -7.66 2.11
C ALA A 87 3.67 -7.66 2.94
N MET A 88 2.57 -7.12 2.42
CA MET A 88 1.27 -7.13 3.09
C MET A 88 0.70 -8.54 3.28
N ASN A 89 1.03 -9.47 2.38
CA ASN A 89 0.65 -10.88 2.47
C ASN A 89 1.54 -11.65 3.44
N PHE A 90 2.80 -11.21 3.63
CA PHE A 90 3.74 -11.81 4.59
C PHE A 90 3.55 -11.31 6.02
N ALA A 91 3.06 -10.08 6.22
CA ALA A 91 2.88 -9.49 7.55
C ALA A 91 2.10 -10.36 8.56
N PRO A 92 1.07 -11.15 8.17
CA PRO A 92 0.39 -12.08 9.08
C PRO A 92 1.17 -13.37 9.39
N ILE A 93 2.18 -13.70 8.58
CA ILE A 93 2.92 -14.97 8.63
C ILE A 93 4.24 -14.77 9.40
N CYS A 94 4.91 -13.64 9.20
CA CYS A 94 6.18 -13.35 9.85
C CYS A 94 6.39 -11.83 10.08
N PRO A 95 7.25 -11.46 11.05
CA PRO A 95 7.70 -10.08 11.23
C PRO A 95 8.18 -9.49 9.90
N THR A 96 7.48 -8.46 9.43
CA THR A 96 7.72 -7.85 8.12
C THR A 96 7.77 -6.33 8.28
N SER A 97 8.63 -5.65 7.52
CA SER A 97 8.66 -4.20 7.37
C SER A 97 9.11 -3.83 5.95
N MET A 98 9.06 -2.54 5.60
CA MET A 98 9.42 -2.04 4.28
C MET A 98 10.33 -0.83 4.36
N ILE A 99 11.24 -0.71 3.38
CA ILE A 99 12.12 0.44 3.20
C ILE A 99 11.73 1.11 1.89
N PHE A 100 11.45 2.41 1.94
CA PHE A 100 11.16 3.21 0.75
C PHE A 100 12.27 4.21 0.47
N ILE A 101 12.52 4.41 -0.82
CA ILE A 101 13.37 5.48 -1.35
C ILE A 101 12.52 6.42 -2.20
N PRO A 102 12.86 7.71 -2.28
CA PRO A 102 12.08 8.68 -3.04
C PRO A 102 12.16 8.40 -4.54
N CYS A 103 11.01 8.49 -5.21
CA CYS A 103 10.91 8.56 -6.66
C CYS A 103 10.68 10.01 -7.09
N LYS A 104 11.28 10.42 -8.21
CA LYS A 104 11.13 11.77 -8.75
C LYS A 104 9.66 12.10 -8.97
N ASP A 105 9.23 13.24 -8.41
CA ASP A 105 7.86 13.76 -8.47
C ASP A 105 6.77 12.79 -7.95
N GLY A 106 7.15 11.72 -7.24
CA GLY A 106 6.23 10.67 -6.79
C GLY A 106 5.56 9.90 -7.93
N ILE A 107 6.11 9.94 -9.15
CA ILE A 107 5.55 9.26 -10.32
C ILE A 107 5.85 7.77 -10.23
N SER A 108 4.83 6.93 -10.44
CA SER A 108 4.99 5.49 -10.58
C SER A 108 4.05 4.93 -11.66
N HIS A 109 4.27 3.68 -12.11
CA HIS A 109 3.52 3.02 -13.20
C HIS A 109 3.52 3.83 -14.50
N SER A 110 4.65 4.50 -14.79
CA SER A 110 4.82 5.36 -15.94
C SER A 110 6.25 5.25 -16.46
N PRO A 111 6.49 5.36 -17.78
CA PRO A 111 7.85 5.45 -18.31
C PRO A 111 8.67 6.63 -17.78
N LYS A 112 8.02 7.59 -17.11
CA LYS A 112 8.66 8.73 -16.44
C LYS A 112 9.10 8.44 -15.00
N GLU A 113 8.75 7.28 -14.46
CA GLU A 113 9.25 6.81 -13.15
C GLU A 113 10.78 6.83 -13.16
N SER A 114 11.38 7.46 -12.14
CA SER A 114 12.82 7.67 -12.11
C SER A 114 13.33 7.84 -10.69
N VAL A 115 14.42 7.13 -10.39
CA VAL A 115 15.15 7.17 -9.12
C VAL A 115 16.63 7.38 -9.43
N THR A 116 17.31 8.19 -8.62
CA THR A 116 18.76 8.41 -8.80
C THR A 116 19.56 7.23 -8.25
N SER A 117 20.73 6.96 -8.83
CA SER A 117 21.64 5.93 -8.34
C SER A 117 22.06 6.15 -6.87
N GLU A 118 22.14 7.41 -6.44
CA GLU A 118 22.41 7.75 -5.03
C GLU A 118 21.28 7.27 -4.10
N GLN A 119 20.01 7.51 -4.47
CA GLN A 119 18.88 7.05 -3.65
C GLN A 119 18.78 5.51 -3.62
N ILE A 120 19.09 4.86 -4.75
CA ILE A 120 19.18 3.40 -4.82
C ILE A 120 20.30 2.90 -3.89
N ALA A 121 21.49 3.50 -3.94
CA ALA A 121 22.61 3.12 -3.09
C ALA A 121 22.29 3.31 -1.60
N LYS A 122 21.64 4.41 -1.22
CA LYS A 122 21.16 4.67 0.14
C LYS A 122 20.18 3.59 0.60
N GLY A 123 19.19 3.26 -0.23
CA GLY A 123 18.21 2.20 0.08
C GLY A 123 18.85 0.82 0.25
N ILE A 124 19.81 0.47 -0.62
CA ILE A 124 20.56 -0.79 -0.53
C ILE A 124 21.39 -0.83 0.75
N GLN A 125 22.10 0.25 1.10
CA GLN A 125 22.89 0.31 2.33
C GLN A 125 22.02 0.07 3.56
N VAL A 126 20.87 0.75 3.65
CA VAL A 126 19.93 0.59 4.77
C VAL A 126 19.37 -0.84 4.82
N LEU A 127 19.06 -1.44 3.67
CA LEU A 127 18.61 -2.83 3.58
C LEU A 127 19.68 -3.80 4.09
N ILE A 128 20.95 -3.61 3.71
CA ILE A 128 22.07 -4.44 4.15
C ILE A 128 22.24 -4.34 5.67
N ASP A 129 22.37 -3.11 6.19
CA ASP A 129 22.57 -2.88 7.63
C ASP A 129 21.41 -3.49 8.45
N THR A 130 20.18 -3.26 8.00
CA THR A 130 18.98 -3.83 8.64
C THR A 130 19.04 -5.34 8.64
N THR A 131 19.32 -5.97 7.50
CA THR A 131 19.38 -7.44 7.38
C THR A 131 20.46 -8.04 8.27
N ILE A 132 21.63 -7.41 8.36
CA ILE A 132 22.72 -7.83 9.25
C ILE A 132 22.27 -7.75 10.72
N GLU A 133 21.65 -6.65 11.14
CA GLU A 133 21.17 -6.53 12.52
C GLU A 133 20.06 -7.54 12.82
N LEU A 134 19.10 -7.74 11.92
CA LEU A 134 18.07 -8.78 12.07
C LEU A 134 18.69 -10.18 12.21
N SER A 135 19.77 -10.49 11.49
CA SER A 135 20.43 -11.80 11.55
C SER A 135 21.10 -12.10 12.89
N LYS A 136 21.41 -11.08 13.69
CA LYS A 136 22.00 -11.21 15.03
C LYS A 136 20.96 -11.37 16.11
N LEU A 137 19.69 -11.07 15.80
CA LEU A 137 18.60 -11.06 16.75
C LEU A 137 17.83 -12.37 16.63
N ASP A 138 17.56 -13.01 17.78
CA ASP A 138 16.50 -14.01 17.89
C ASP A 138 15.16 -13.28 17.87
N ILE A 139 14.75 -12.78 16.70
CA ILE A 139 13.44 -12.16 16.54
C ILE A 139 12.42 -13.26 16.64
N THR A 140 11.85 -13.39 17.84
CA THR A 140 10.79 -14.34 18.09
C THR A 140 9.65 -14.00 17.13
N LEU A 141 9.21 -14.99 16.36
CA LEU A 141 8.01 -14.92 15.54
C LEU A 141 6.82 -14.81 16.50
N ALA A 142 6.60 -13.63 17.08
CA ALA A 142 5.39 -13.35 17.80
C ALA A 142 4.28 -13.36 16.73
N THR A 143 3.63 -14.51 16.61
CA THR A 143 2.29 -14.58 16.04
C THR A 143 1.48 -13.60 16.87
N ASN A 144 1.07 -12.49 16.27
CA ASN A 144 0.08 -11.63 16.89
C ASN A 144 -1.15 -12.52 17.13
N GLU A 145 -1.31 -13.01 18.36
CA GLU A 145 -2.56 -13.61 18.76
C GLU A 145 -3.64 -12.54 18.65
N SER A 146 -4.73 -12.97 18.03
CA SER A 146 -5.95 -12.26 17.67
C SER A 146 -6.56 -11.39 18.76
#